data_AF-A0A356L7G0-F1
#
_entry.id   AF-A0A356L7G0-F1
#
_cell.length_a   1.000
_cell.length_b   1.000
_cell.length_c   1.000
_cell.angle_alpha   90.00
_cell.angle_beta   90.00
_cell.angle_gamma   90.00
#
_symmetry.space_group_name_H-M   'P 1'
#
loop_
_entity.id
_entity.type
_entity.pdbx_description
1 polymer ?
#
loop_
_entity_poly.entity_id
_entity_poly.type
_entity_poly.pdbx_seq_one_letter_code
_entity_poly.pdbx_strand_id
1 'polypeptide(L)' 'MNEIEQNYARTFSTASGAAVLQHLRRMTIERVLGPNATDAELRGLESQRALVHMIENMISRGRK' A
#
# COMPACT_ATOMS: atom_id res chain seq x y z
N MET A 1 4.62 -21.44 1.21
CA MET A 1 3.81 -20.20 1.28
C MET A 1 3.68 -19.81 2.74
N ASN A 2 4.00 -18.57 3.13
CA ASN A 2 3.86 -18.14 4.53
C ASN A 2 2.38 -17.86 4.84
N GLU A 3 1.89 -18.30 6.01
CA GLU A 3 0.49 -18.12 6.44
C GLU A 3 0.07 -16.63 6.41
N ILE A 4 0.99 -15.74 6.76
CA ILE A 4 0.70 -14.31 6.74
C ILE A 4 0.47 -13.79 5.31
N GLU A 5 1.24 -14.24 4.32
CA GLU A 5 1.08 -13.85 2.92
C GLU A 5 -0.30 -14.28 2.39
N GLN A 6 -0.74 -15.48 2.76
CA GLN A 6 -2.10 -15.97 2.43
C GLN A 6 -3.19 -15.13 3.10
N ASN A 7 -3.00 -14.70 4.34
CA ASN A 7 -3.93 -13.82 5.03
C ASN A 7 -4.04 -12.44 4.34
N TYR A 8 -2.93 -11.87 3.89
CA TYR A 8 -2.94 -10.66 3.05
C TYR A 8 -3.73 -10.90 1.76
N ALA A 9 -3.41 -11.96 1.02
CA ALA A 9 -4.09 -12.27 -0.25
C ALA A 9 -5.61 -12.47 -0.07
N ARG A 10 -6.03 -13.19 0.99
CA ARG A 10 -7.44 -13.43 1.30
C ARG A 10 -8.18 -12.17 1.75
N THR A 11 -7.54 -11.33 2.57
CA THR A 11 -8.16 -10.08 3.05
C THR A 11 -8.46 -9.14 1.88
N PHE A 12 -7.49 -8.98 0.98
CA PHE A 12 -7.56 -8.07 -0.15
C PHE A 12 -8.17 -8.69 -1.43
N SER A 13 -8.71 -9.91 -1.37
CA SER A 13 -9.49 -10.50 -2.47
C SER A 13 -10.98 -10.14 -2.43
N THR A 14 -11.46 -9.59 -1.31
CA THR A 14 -12.84 -9.12 -1.16
C THR A 14 -13.03 -7.74 -1.80
N ALA A 15 -14.27 -7.37 -2.14
CA ALA A 15 -14.60 -6.05 -2.69
C ALA A 15 -14.17 -4.91 -1.74
N SER A 16 -14.46 -5.05 -0.44
CA SER A 16 -14.06 -4.07 0.57
C SER A 16 -12.53 -4.00 0.72
N GLY A 17 -11.84 -5.15 0.68
CA GLY A 17 -10.38 -5.18 0.71
C GLY A 17 -9.77 -4.45 -0.49
N ALA A 18 -10.27 -4.71 -1.70
CA ALA A 18 -9.84 -4.01 -2.90
C ALA A 18 -10.08 -2.49 -2.81
N ALA A 19 -11.23 -2.06 -2.29
CA ALA A 19 -11.55 -0.65 -2.08
C ALA A 19 -10.61 0.02 -1.07
N VAL A 20 -10.27 -0.67 0.03
CA VAL A 20 -9.29 -0.18 1.01
C VAL A 20 -7.90 -0.06 0.39
N LEU A 21 -7.44 -1.05 -0.39
CA LEU A 21 -6.14 -0.97 -1.07
C LEU A 21 -6.09 0.21 -2.06
N GLN A 22 -7.15 0.41 -2.84
CA GLN A 22 -7.25 1.56 -3.75
C GLN A 22 -7.23 2.90 -2.98
N HIS A 23 -7.93 2.97 -1.85
CA HIS A 23 -7.91 4.16 -0.99
C HIS A 23 -6.50 4.46 -0.46
N LEU A 24 -5.78 3.44 0.02
CA LEU A 24 -4.39 3.57 0.48
C LEU A 24 -3.48 4.07 -0.66
N ARG A 25 -3.63 3.51 -1.88
CA ARG A 25 -2.88 3.97 -3.05
C ARG A 25 -3.12 5.43 -3.38
N ARG A 26 -4.39 5.89 -3.34
CA ARG A 26 -4.75 7.30 -3.53
C ARG A 26 -4.10 8.22 -2.51
N MET A 27 -4.03 7.79 -1.25
CA MET A 27 -3.46 8.59 -0.16
C MET A 27 -1.93 8.68 -0.21
N THR A 28 -1.25 7.71 -0.85
CA THR A 28 0.22 7.58 -0.77
C THR A 28 0.89 7.57 -2.14
N ILE A 29 0.68 6.52 -2.94
CA ILE A 29 1.33 6.29 -4.24
C ILE A 29 0.95 7.39 -5.24
N GLU A 30 -0.34 7.67 -5.35
CA GLU A 30 -0.91 8.62 -6.32
C GLU A 30 -0.95 10.05 -5.78
N ARG A 31 -0.58 10.24 -4.51
CA ARG A 31 -0.53 11.55 -3.89
C ARG A 31 0.70 12.33 -4.35
N VAL A 32 0.45 13.54 -4.83
CA VAL A 32 1.47 14.52 -5.21
C VAL A 32 1.49 15.63 -4.15
N LEU A 33 2.69 16.07 -3.77
CA LEU A 33 2.88 17.24 -2.93
C LEU A 33 3.27 18.44 -3.80
N GLY A 34 2.89 19.64 -3.38
CA GLY A 34 3.22 20.87 -4.10
C GLY A 34 4.73 21.18 -4.04
N PRO A 35 5.19 22.16 -4.85
CA PRO A 35 6.61 22.52 -4.93
C PRO A 35 7.20 23.05 -3.61
N ASN A 36 6.35 23.51 -2.69
CA ASN A 36 6.76 24.02 -1.37
C ASN A 36 6.79 22.93 -0.29
N ALA A 37 6.65 21.65 -0.66
CA ALA A 37 6.70 20.55 0.30
C ALA A 37 8.07 20.49 0.98
N THR A 38 8.04 20.30 2.30
CA THR A 38 9.26 20.14 3.09
C THR A 38 9.88 18.76 2.89
N ASP A 39 11.19 18.65 3.14
CA ASP A 39 11.90 17.36 3.12
C ASP A 39 11.31 16.34 4.12
N ALA A 40 10.72 16.83 5.22
CA ALA A 40 10.05 15.98 6.20
C ALA A 40 8.76 15.39 5.63
N GLU A 41 7.95 16.18 4.93
CA GLU A 41 6.72 15.72 4.27
C GLU A 41 7.02 14.74 3.13
N LEU A 42 8.04 15.03 2.32
CA LEU A 42 8.47 14.15 1.23
C LEU A 42 8.93 12.79 1.76
N ARG A 43 9.80 12.76 2.78
CA ARG A 43 10.26 11.51 3.41
C ARG A 43 9.14 10.77 4.13
N GLY A 44 8.23 11.51 4.77
CA GLY A 44 7.05 10.93 5.40
C GLY A 44 6.14 10.24 4.38
N LEU A 45 5.89 10.88 3.23
CA LEU A 45 5.10 10.29 2.15
C LEU A 45 5.80 9.07 1.56
N GLU A 46 7.12 9.13 1.34
CA GLU A 46 7.87 7.99 0.81
C GLU A 46 7.82 6.77 1.74
N SER A 47 7.90 7.00 3.05
CA SER A 47 7.75 5.92 4.04
C SER A 47 6.36 5.27 3.97
N GLN A 48 5.31 6.07 3.74
CA GLN A 48 3.95 5.54 3.55
C GLN A 48 3.83 4.75 2.24
N ARG A 49 4.48 5.18 1.15
CA ARG A 49 4.51 4.44 -0.12
C ARG A 49 5.20 3.09 0.02
N ALA A 50 6.34 3.05 0.73
CA ALA A 50 7.05 1.80 1.01
C ALA A 50 6.15 0.78 1.76
N LEU A 51 5.35 1.25 2.73
CA LEU A 51 4.40 0.41 3.45
C LEU A 51 3.29 -0.14 2.53
N VAL A 52 2.71 0.69 1.65
CA VAL A 52 1.67 0.22 0.71
C VAL A 52 2.26 -0.78 -0.29
N HIS A 53 3.46 -0.57 -0.80
CA HIS A 53 4.15 -1.54 -1.64
C HIS A 53 4.47 -2.85 -0.91
N MET A 54 4.79 -2.81 0.38
CA MET A 54 4.93 -4.03 1.19
C MET A 54 3.63 -4.82 1.18
N ILE A 55 2.49 -4.17 1.41
CA ILE A 55 1.16 -4.82 1.37
C ILE A 55 0.92 -5.46 -0.01
N GLU A 56 1.15 -4.72 -1.10
CA GLU A 56 1.01 -5.24 -2.47
C GLU A 56 1.90 -6.46 -2.72
N ASN A 57 3.14 -6.44 -2.22
CA ASN A 57 4.06 -7.57 -2.30
C ASN A 57 3.56 -8.79 -1.51
N MET A 58 3.05 -8.59 -0.29
CA MET A 58 2.47 -9.68 0.52
C MET A 58 1.27 -10.32 -0.18
N ILE A 59 0.38 -9.50 -0.77
CA ILE A 59 -0.76 -9.97 -1.57
C ILE A 59 -0.27 -10.78 -2.78
N SER A 60 0.71 -10.25 -3.52
CA SER A 60 1.27 -10.92 -4.71
C SER A 60 1.88 -12.28 -4.37
N ARG A 61 2.66 -12.35 -3.29
CA ARG A 61 3.25 -13.61 -2.80
C ARG A 61 2.17 -14.59 -2.37
N GLY A 62 1.16 -14.14 -1.61
CA GLY A 62 0.06 -14.98 -1.13
C GLY A 62 -0.90 -15.50 -2.20
N ARG A 63 -0.78 -15.05 -3.46
CA ARG A 63 -1.56 -15.54 -4.61
C ARG A 63 -0.84 -16.61 -5.43
N LYS A 64 0.47 -16.81 -5.24
CA LYS A 64 1.30 -17.77 -5.99
C LYS A 64 1.21 -19.18 -5.45
#